data_AF-K9KDG7-F1
#
_entry.id   AF-K9KDG7-F1
#
_cell.length_a   1.000
_cell.length_b   1.000
_cell.length_c   1.000
_cell.angle_alpha   90.00
_cell.angle_beta   90.00
_cell.angle_gamma   90.00
#
_symmetry.space_group_name_H-M   'P 1'
#
loop_
_entity.id
_entity.type
_entity.pdbx_description
1 polymer ?
#
loop_
_entity_poly.entity_id
_entity_poly.type
_entity_poly.pdbx_seq_one_letter_code
_entity_poly.pdbx_strand_id
1 'polypeptide(L)'
;RSNELLRKLRAAGVGDRPLIWVSHSMGGLLVKKMLLEASKKPEMNTVINNTRGIVFYSVPHHGSHLAEYSVNIRYLLFPSLEVKELSKDSPALKTLQDDFLEFAKDKNFQVLNFVETLPTYIGSMIKLHVVPVESADLGIGDLIPVDVNHLNICKPKQKDAFLYQRTLQFIRETLAKDLEN
;
A
#
# COMPACT_ATOMS: atom_id res chain seq x y z
N ARG A 1 2.21 7.69 -14.88
CA ARG A 1 2.38 8.29 -13.53
C ARG A 1 3.41 7.54 -12.66
N SER A 2 3.35 6.22 -12.47
CA SER A 2 4.36 5.48 -11.66
C SER A 2 5.80 5.76 -12.08
N ASN A 3 6.10 5.67 -13.38
CA ASN A 3 7.44 5.97 -13.93
C ASN A 3 7.87 7.44 -13.78
N GLU A 4 6.93 8.38 -13.70
CA GLU A 4 7.24 9.78 -13.47
C GLU A 4 7.50 10.04 -11.99
N LEU A 5 6.65 9.50 -11.11
CA LEU A 5 6.81 9.60 -9.66
C LEU A 5 8.09 8.92 -9.21
N LEU A 6 8.38 7.72 -9.71
CA LEU A 6 9.63 7.00 -9.43
C LEU A 6 10.86 7.82 -9.83
N ARG A 7 10.85 8.46 -11.00
CA ARG A 7 11.92 9.37 -11.42
C ARG A 7 12.08 10.56 -10.48
N LYS A 8 10.97 11.19 -10.07
CA LYS A 8 10.99 12.30 -9.10
C LYS A 8 11.51 11.85 -7.73
N LEU A 9 11.11 10.67 -7.25
CA LEU A 9 11.59 10.10 -5.99
C LEU A 9 13.09 9.80 -6.05
N ARG A 10 13.56 9.17 -7.15
CA ARG A 10 14.98 8.91 -7.36
C ARG A 10 15.79 10.20 -7.38
N ALA A 11 15.32 11.23 -8.09
CA ALA A 11 15.95 12.55 -8.12
C ALA A 11 15.99 13.23 -6.73
N ALA A 12 15.06 12.89 -5.84
CA ALA A 12 15.05 13.34 -4.45
C ALA A 12 15.88 12.45 -3.49
N GLY A 13 16.67 11.51 -4.03
CA GLY A 13 17.56 10.62 -3.25
C GLY A 13 16.88 9.38 -2.67
N VAL A 14 15.65 9.07 -3.07
CA VAL A 14 15.00 7.80 -2.68
C VAL A 14 15.76 6.64 -3.32
N GLY A 15 16.14 5.66 -2.49
CA GLY A 15 16.99 4.56 -2.87
C GLY A 15 18.48 4.79 -2.61
N ASP A 16 18.92 5.93 -2.08
CA ASP A 16 20.33 6.13 -1.65
C ASP A 16 20.61 5.65 -0.22
N ARG A 17 19.56 5.32 0.52
CA ARG A 17 19.58 4.83 1.90
C ARG A 17 18.48 3.80 2.10
N PRO A 18 18.53 2.99 3.18
CA PRO A 18 17.47 2.05 3.52
C PRO A 18 16.09 2.72 3.49
N LEU A 19 15.14 2.03 2.87
CA LEU A 19 13.82 2.54 2.51
C LEU A 19 12.73 1.63 3.05
N ILE A 20 11.73 2.23 3.68
CA ILE A 20 10.48 1.58 4.02
C ILE A 20 9.35 2.35 3.37
N TRP A 21 8.54 1.65 2.59
CA TRP A 21 7.36 2.22 1.94
C TRP A 21 6.19 2.16 2.90
N VAL A 22 5.53 3.28 3.16
CA VAL A 22 4.29 3.33 3.95
C VAL A 22 3.22 3.90 3.04
N SER A 23 2.17 3.14 2.80
CA SER A 23 1.17 3.49 1.79
C SER A 23 -0.23 3.12 2.23
N HIS A 24 -1.19 3.92 1.78
CA HIS A 24 -2.60 3.78 2.10
C HIS A 24 -3.42 3.64 0.83
N SER A 25 -4.41 2.74 0.86
CA SER A 25 -5.37 2.55 -0.21
C SER A 25 -4.70 2.39 -1.58
N MET A 26 -5.15 3.08 -2.61
CA MET A 26 -4.58 3.01 -3.96
C MET A 26 -3.08 3.36 -4.02
N GLY A 27 -2.55 4.08 -3.03
CA GLY A 27 -1.12 4.37 -2.93
C GLY A 27 -0.27 3.10 -2.86
N GLY A 28 -0.77 2.03 -2.24
CA GLY A 28 -0.05 0.76 -2.18
C GLY A 28 0.07 0.07 -3.53
N LEU A 29 -0.97 0.17 -4.37
CA LEU A 29 -0.94 -0.34 -5.74
C LEU A 29 0.06 0.45 -6.60
N LEU A 30 0.14 1.76 -6.39
CA LEU A 30 1.15 2.60 -7.04
C LEU A 30 2.57 2.20 -6.61
N VAL A 31 2.80 1.90 -5.32
CA VAL A 31 4.08 1.39 -4.82
C VAL A 31 4.45 0.07 -5.48
N LYS A 32 3.53 -0.91 -5.54
CA LYS A 32 3.76 -2.18 -6.26
C LYS A 32 4.20 -1.94 -7.69
N LYS A 33 3.44 -1.12 -8.43
CA LYS A 33 3.75 -0.79 -9.82
C LYS A 33 5.10 -0.08 -9.96
N MET A 34 5.45 0.82 -9.05
CA MET A 34 6.76 1.49 -9.07
C MET A 34 7.91 0.50 -8.84
N LEU A 35 7.76 -0.43 -7.89
CA LEU A 35 8.80 -1.44 -7.62
C LEU A 35 8.98 -2.42 -8.77
N LEU A 36 7.89 -2.87 -9.40
CA LEU A 36 7.96 -3.71 -10.61
C LEU A 36 8.58 -2.99 -11.81
N GLU A 37 8.31 -1.70 -11.97
CA GLU A 37 8.93 -0.91 -13.03
C GLU A 37 10.41 -0.61 -12.75
N ALA A 38 10.76 -0.39 -11.48
CA ALA A 38 12.13 -0.22 -11.04
C ALA A 38 12.96 -1.51 -11.20
N SER A 39 12.39 -2.69 -10.95
CA SER A 39 13.10 -3.97 -11.06
C SER A 39 13.51 -4.31 -12.50
N LYS A 40 12.86 -3.72 -13.50
CA LYS A 40 13.18 -3.86 -14.92
C LYS A 40 14.27 -2.90 -15.40
N LYS A 41 14.75 -2.00 -14.54
CA LYS A 41 15.62 -0.87 -14.89
C LYS A 41 16.91 -0.91 -14.05
N PRO A 42 18.07 -1.22 -14.65
CA PRO A 42 19.33 -1.28 -13.93
C PRO A 42 19.65 0.01 -13.15
N GLU A 43 19.29 1.17 -13.69
CA GLU A 43 19.50 2.47 -13.07
C GLU A 43 18.64 2.71 -11.80
N MET A 44 17.62 1.87 -11.57
CA MET A 44 16.74 1.91 -10.40
C MET A 44 17.03 0.78 -9.40
N ASN A 45 18.08 -0.02 -9.63
CA ASN A 45 18.45 -1.13 -8.74
C ASN A 45 18.65 -0.69 -7.29
N THR A 46 19.15 0.52 -7.05
CA THR A 46 19.34 1.04 -5.69
C THR A 46 18.02 1.20 -4.94
N VAL A 47 16.93 1.55 -5.63
CA VAL A 47 15.58 1.62 -5.03
C VAL A 47 15.13 0.23 -4.57
N ILE A 48 15.37 -0.79 -5.38
CA ILE A 48 15.01 -2.18 -5.05
C ILE A 48 15.88 -2.71 -3.92
N ASN A 49 17.20 -2.60 -4.07
CA ASN A 49 18.17 -3.15 -3.13
C ASN A 49 18.10 -2.49 -1.76
N ASN A 50 17.73 -1.22 -1.68
CA ASN A 50 17.55 -0.52 -0.41
C ASN A 50 16.12 -0.58 0.13
N THR A 51 15.16 -1.19 -0.57
CA THR A 51 13.84 -1.44 0.01
C THR A 51 13.97 -2.53 1.08
N ARG A 52 13.72 -2.18 2.34
CA ARG A 52 13.78 -3.09 3.49
C ARG A 52 12.42 -3.54 3.97
N GLY A 53 11.40 -2.71 3.77
CA GLY A 53 10.05 -3.05 4.21
C GLY A 53 8.96 -2.28 3.49
N ILE A 54 7.75 -2.81 3.55
CA ILE A 54 6.55 -2.21 2.99
C ILE A 54 5.41 -2.35 4.00
N VAL A 55 4.73 -1.25 4.27
CA VAL A 55 3.53 -1.19 5.11
C VAL A 55 2.35 -0.76 4.24
N PHE A 56 1.33 -1.62 4.20
CA PHE A 56 0.10 -1.41 3.45
C PHE A 56 -1.06 -1.14 4.41
N TYR A 57 -1.72 0.00 4.25
CA TYR A 57 -2.90 0.38 5.01
C TYR A 57 -4.14 0.31 4.12
N SER A 58 -4.96 -0.72 4.30
CA SER A 58 -6.21 -0.95 3.57
C SER A 58 -6.06 -0.76 2.07
N VAL A 59 -5.08 -1.46 1.51
CA VAL A 59 -4.79 -1.42 0.08
C VAL A 59 -5.63 -2.49 -0.59
N PRO A 60 -6.46 -2.18 -1.59
CA PRO A 60 -7.30 -3.17 -2.25
C PRO A 60 -6.47 -3.99 -3.24
N HIS A 61 -5.67 -4.94 -2.74
CA HIS A 61 -4.79 -5.79 -3.54
C HIS A 61 -5.55 -6.61 -4.58
N HIS A 62 -6.73 -7.13 -4.23
CA HIS A 62 -7.63 -7.84 -5.15
C HIS A 62 -8.69 -6.91 -5.78
N GLY A 63 -8.50 -5.60 -5.67
CA GLY A 63 -9.50 -4.61 -6.08
C GLY A 63 -10.66 -4.52 -5.10
N SER A 64 -11.46 -3.47 -5.24
CA SER A 64 -12.57 -3.19 -4.33
C SER A 64 -13.83 -2.96 -5.14
N HIS A 65 -14.99 -3.08 -4.49
CA HIS A 65 -16.30 -2.81 -5.08
C HIS A 65 -16.51 -1.33 -5.44
N LEU A 66 -15.44 -0.55 -5.67
CA LEU A 66 -15.47 0.87 -5.97
C LEU A 66 -16.24 1.20 -7.25
N ALA A 67 -16.28 0.28 -8.20
CA ALA A 67 -17.08 0.42 -9.41
C ALA A 67 -18.60 0.49 -9.12
N GLU A 68 -19.04 -0.06 -7.99
CA GLU A 68 -20.44 -0.08 -7.56
C GLU A 68 -20.88 1.23 -6.90
N TYR A 69 -19.93 2.10 -6.50
CA TYR A 69 -20.25 3.38 -5.90
C TYR A 69 -20.41 4.50 -6.94
N SER A 70 -21.24 5.48 -6.59
CA SER A 70 -21.47 6.64 -7.43
C SER A 70 -20.16 7.38 -7.73
N VAL A 71 -20.10 7.98 -8.92
CA VAL A 71 -18.92 8.74 -9.39
C VAL A 71 -18.51 9.80 -8.37
N ASN A 72 -19.46 10.44 -7.68
CA ASN A 72 -19.20 11.44 -6.64
C ASN A 72 -18.51 10.84 -5.40
N ILE A 73 -18.94 9.66 -4.95
CA ILE A 73 -18.31 8.94 -3.82
C ILE A 73 -16.89 8.51 -4.21
N ARG A 74 -16.71 8.05 -5.44
CA ARG A 74 -15.39 7.68 -5.98
C ARG A 74 -14.44 8.88 -5.98
N TYR A 75 -14.88 10.05 -6.44
CA TYR A 75 -14.05 11.26 -6.41
C TYR A 75 -13.77 11.79 -5.01
N LEU A 76 -14.69 11.62 -4.05
CA LEU A 76 -14.46 12.04 -2.66
C LEU A 76 -13.39 11.20 -1.97
N LEU A 77 -13.45 9.89 -2.14
CA LEU A 77 -12.49 8.96 -1.53
C LEU A 77 -11.19 8.91 -2.33
N PHE A 78 -11.30 9.07 -3.65
CA PHE A 78 -10.22 8.88 -4.62
C PHE A 78 -10.30 9.92 -5.73
N PRO A 79 -9.77 11.14 -5.52
CA PRO A 79 -9.91 12.23 -6.47
C PRO A 79 -9.12 12.06 -7.78
N SER A 80 -8.39 10.96 -7.99
CA SER A 80 -7.54 10.76 -9.17
C SER A 80 -8.20 9.92 -10.27
N LEU A 81 -7.88 10.21 -11.54
CA LEU A 81 -8.47 9.53 -12.70
C LEU A 81 -8.09 8.03 -12.81
N GLU A 82 -7.05 7.58 -12.11
CA GLU A 82 -6.61 6.16 -12.11
C GLU A 82 -7.61 5.20 -11.45
N VAL A 83 -8.64 5.73 -10.78
CA VAL A 83 -9.70 5.00 -10.08
C VAL A 83 -10.59 4.18 -11.02
N LYS A 84 -10.56 4.46 -12.33
CA LYS A 84 -11.33 3.68 -13.32
C LYS A 84 -10.76 2.28 -13.57
N GLU A 85 -9.46 2.06 -13.39
CA GLU A 85 -8.81 0.77 -13.66
C GLU A 85 -8.79 -0.19 -12.45
N LEU A 86 -9.33 0.27 -11.31
CA LEU A 86 -9.30 -0.39 -10.01
C LEU A 86 -10.61 -1.08 -9.62
N SER A 87 -11.44 -1.42 -10.61
CA SER A 87 -12.61 -2.25 -10.35
C SER A 87 -12.17 -3.60 -9.76
N LYS A 88 -12.95 -4.12 -8.79
CA LYS A 88 -12.81 -5.50 -8.33
C LYS A 88 -12.67 -6.44 -9.54
N ASP A 89 -11.75 -7.40 -9.42
CA ASP A 89 -11.47 -8.41 -10.46
C ASP A 89 -11.00 -7.85 -11.81
N SER A 90 -10.48 -6.62 -11.83
CA SER A 90 -9.79 -6.07 -13.00
C SER A 90 -8.62 -6.99 -13.39
N PRO A 91 -8.53 -7.45 -14.66
CA PRO A 91 -7.40 -8.25 -15.12
C PRO A 91 -6.05 -7.58 -14.87
N ALA A 92 -5.99 -6.24 -14.99
CA ALA A 92 -4.78 -5.48 -14.74
C ALA A 92 -4.36 -5.50 -13.27
N LEU A 93 -5.32 -5.51 -12.34
CA LEU A 93 -5.03 -5.65 -10.91
C LEU A 93 -4.54 -7.05 -10.56
N LYS A 94 -5.18 -8.07 -11.13
CA LYS A 94 -4.75 -9.45 -10.95
C LYS A 94 -3.31 -9.64 -11.45
N THR A 95 -3.00 -9.17 -12.65
CA THR A 95 -1.62 -9.19 -13.18
C THR A 95 -0.65 -8.43 -12.28
N LEU A 96 -1.02 -7.23 -11.80
CA LEU A 96 -0.17 -6.47 -10.88
C LEU A 96 0.10 -7.21 -9.56
N GLN A 97 -0.90 -7.91 -9.03
CA GLN A 97 -0.77 -8.73 -7.83
C GLN A 97 0.15 -9.93 -8.07
N ASP A 98 -0.11 -10.70 -9.12
CA ASP A 98 0.66 -11.90 -9.49
C ASP A 98 2.14 -11.53 -9.74
N ASP A 99 2.40 -10.49 -10.55
CA ASP A 99 3.74 -9.99 -10.83
C ASP A 99 4.47 -9.52 -9.57
N PHE A 100 3.76 -8.81 -8.67
CA PHE A 100 4.35 -8.31 -7.43
C PHE A 100 4.73 -9.45 -6.47
N LEU A 101 3.86 -10.46 -6.36
CA LEU A 101 4.16 -11.64 -5.53
C LEU A 101 5.36 -12.41 -6.08
N GLU A 102 5.45 -12.58 -7.40
CA GLU A 102 6.63 -13.19 -8.02
C GLU A 102 7.89 -12.38 -7.74
N PHE A 103 7.84 -11.06 -7.95
CA PHE A 103 8.94 -10.15 -7.63
C PHE A 103 9.35 -10.22 -6.15
N ALA A 104 8.40 -10.39 -5.22
CA ALA A 104 8.66 -10.40 -3.79
C ALA A 104 9.39 -11.67 -3.32
N LYS A 105 9.23 -12.82 -4.01
CA LYS A 105 9.87 -14.09 -3.62
C LYS A 105 11.39 -14.00 -3.53
N ASP A 106 12.00 -13.26 -4.45
CA ASP A 106 13.46 -13.13 -4.56
C ASP A 106 14.02 -11.93 -3.80
N LYS A 107 13.24 -11.32 -2.89
CA LYS A 107 13.61 -10.09 -2.20
C LYS A 107 13.50 -10.25 -0.69
N ASN A 108 14.49 -9.70 0.01
CA ASN A 108 14.58 -9.76 1.46
C ASN A 108 13.95 -8.51 2.11
N PHE A 109 12.76 -8.10 1.68
CA PHE A 109 12.00 -7.03 2.35
C PHE A 109 10.86 -7.62 3.16
N GLN A 110 10.54 -6.98 4.28
CA GLN A 110 9.40 -7.37 5.12
C GLN A 110 8.10 -6.69 4.65
N VAL A 111 6.95 -7.32 4.87
CA VAL A 111 5.64 -6.73 4.58
C VAL A 111 4.74 -6.77 5.81
N LEU A 112 4.02 -5.68 6.05
CA LEU A 112 3.00 -5.55 7.08
C LEU A 112 1.73 -4.96 6.47
N ASN A 113 0.60 -5.62 6.67
CA ASN A 113 -0.69 -5.22 6.14
C ASN A 113 -1.64 -4.89 7.29
N PHE A 114 -2.28 -3.71 7.24
CA PHE A 114 -3.39 -3.33 8.10
C PHE A 114 -4.65 -3.24 7.25
N VAL A 115 -5.80 -3.65 7.80
CA VAL A 115 -7.10 -3.49 7.13
C VAL A 115 -8.15 -2.90 8.05
N GLU A 116 -9.00 -2.01 7.53
CA GLU A 116 -10.14 -1.50 8.26
C GLU A 116 -11.15 -2.59 8.57
N THR A 117 -11.81 -2.48 9.72
CA THR A 117 -13.00 -3.29 10.02
C THR A 117 -14.26 -2.44 10.10
N LEU A 118 -14.13 -1.12 10.30
CA LEU A 118 -15.27 -0.22 10.39
C LEU A 118 -15.61 0.43 9.06
N PRO A 119 -16.91 0.62 8.78
CA PRO A 119 -17.34 1.41 7.64
C PRO A 119 -16.91 2.88 7.77
N THR A 120 -16.62 3.49 6.62
CA THR A 120 -16.50 4.93 6.45
C THR A 120 -17.88 5.53 6.25
N TYR A 121 -18.19 6.60 7.00
CA TYR A 121 -19.42 7.35 6.87
C TYR A 121 -19.17 8.63 6.07
N ILE A 122 -19.98 8.86 5.03
CA ILE A 122 -19.96 10.09 4.21
C ILE A 122 -21.31 10.79 4.39
N GLY A 123 -21.31 11.89 5.14
CA GLY A 123 -22.56 12.50 5.59
C GLY A 123 -23.37 11.57 6.50
N SER A 124 -24.68 11.82 6.61
CA SER A 124 -25.57 11.07 7.51
C SER A 124 -26.11 9.76 6.92
N MET A 125 -26.05 9.56 5.60
CA MET A 125 -26.78 8.47 4.92
C MET A 125 -25.89 7.42 4.28
N ILE A 126 -24.62 7.73 3.95
CA ILE A 126 -23.77 6.83 3.18
C ILE A 126 -22.81 6.12 4.14
N LYS A 127 -22.97 4.80 4.24
CA LYS A 127 -22.10 3.90 4.99
C LYS A 127 -21.38 2.98 4.00
N LEU A 128 -20.06 3.02 4.02
CA LEU A 128 -19.24 2.32 3.04
C LEU A 128 -18.11 1.53 3.68
N HIS A 129 -18.00 0.25 3.36
CA HIS A 129 -16.78 -0.51 3.61
C HIS A 129 -15.88 -0.42 2.38
N VAL A 130 -14.75 0.29 2.49
CA VAL A 130 -13.96 0.70 1.31
C VAL A 130 -13.12 -0.45 0.77
N VAL A 131 -12.38 -1.14 1.63
CA VAL A 131 -11.58 -2.31 1.27
C VAL A 131 -11.96 -3.48 2.17
N PRO A 132 -12.67 -4.48 1.64
CA PRO A 132 -12.93 -5.74 2.34
C PRO A 132 -11.64 -6.44 2.77
N VAL A 133 -11.68 -7.22 3.86
CA VAL A 133 -10.50 -7.93 4.40
C VAL A 133 -9.85 -8.84 3.37
N GLU A 134 -10.64 -9.57 2.61
CA GLU A 134 -10.17 -10.44 1.52
C GLU A 134 -9.48 -9.66 0.39
N SER A 135 -9.84 -8.40 0.20
CA SER A 135 -9.19 -7.53 -0.78
C SER A 135 -7.87 -6.98 -0.25
N ALA A 136 -7.77 -6.73 1.05
CA ALA A 136 -6.56 -6.23 1.69
C ALA A 136 -5.52 -7.31 1.99
N ASP A 137 -5.90 -8.58 1.95
CA ASP A 137 -4.94 -9.67 2.07
C ASP A 137 -4.02 -9.71 0.86
N LEU A 138 -2.73 -9.54 1.09
CA LEU A 138 -1.72 -9.62 0.05
C LEU A 138 -1.30 -11.06 -0.24
N GLY A 139 -1.48 -11.98 0.70
CA GLY A 139 -0.91 -13.33 0.68
C GLY A 139 0.54 -13.43 1.19
N ILE A 140 1.18 -12.31 1.56
CA ILE A 140 2.50 -12.28 2.23
C ILE A 140 2.52 -11.22 3.35
N GLY A 141 3.27 -11.52 4.41
CA GLY A 141 3.35 -10.69 5.61
C GLY A 141 2.12 -10.82 6.51
N ASP A 142 2.17 -10.19 7.68
CA ASP A 142 1.03 -10.19 8.61
C ASP A 142 -0.12 -9.37 8.03
N LEU A 143 -1.36 -9.87 8.15
CA LEU A 143 -2.58 -9.09 7.95
C LEU A 143 -3.24 -8.84 9.30
N ILE A 144 -3.35 -7.57 9.67
CA ILE A 144 -3.88 -7.14 10.96
C ILE A 144 -5.16 -6.31 10.74
N PRO A 145 -6.34 -6.86 11.05
CA PRO A 145 -7.57 -6.10 11.10
C PRO A 145 -7.55 -5.08 12.25
N VAL A 146 -8.01 -3.86 12.00
CA VAL A 146 -8.02 -2.78 12.99
C VAL A 146 -9.38 -2.08 13.02
N ASP A 147 -9.88 -1.84 14.23
CA ASP A 147 -11.19 -1.23 14.52
C ASP A 147 -11.24 0.28 14.25
N VAL A 148 -11.04 0.63 12.99
CA VAL A 148 -11.02 1.98 12.45
C VAL A 148 -11.61 1.96 11.04
N ASN A 149 -12.03 3.13 10.55
CA ASN A 149 -12.49 3.27 9.18
C ASN A 149 -11.35 3.63 8.22
N HIS A 150 -11.63 3.54 6.92
CA HIS A 150 -10.66 3.77 5.85
C HIS A 150 -9.97 5.13 5.89
N LEU A 151 -10.68 6.16 6.34
CA LEU A 151 -10.12 7.52 6.42
C LEU A 151 -9.16 7.72 7.59
N ASN A 152 -9.29 6.89 8.63
CA ASN A 152 -8.55 7.01 9.89
C ASN A 152 -7.49 5.94 10.08
N ILE A 153 -7.48 4.86 9.29
CA ILE A 153 -6.54 3.75 9.47
C ILE A 153 -5.06 4.16 9.36
N CYS A 154 -4.76 5.20 8.58
CA CYS A 154 -3.40 5.75 8.46
C CYS A 154 -3.18 7.02 9.29
N LYS A 155 -4.11 7.38 10.19
CA LYS A 155 -4.09 8.62 10.99
C LYS A 155 -4.25 8.30 12.49
N PRO A 156 -3.29 7.58 13.11
CA PRO A 156 -3.34 7.35 14.54
C PRO A 156 -3.37 8.68 15.29
N LYS A 157 -4.35 8.85 16.19
CA LYS A 157 -4.53 10.11 16.93
C LYS A 157 -3.40 10.42 17.90
N GLN A 158 -2.76 9.37 18.43
CA GLN A 158 -1.76 9.45 19.48
C GLN A 158 -0.64 8.44 19.21
N LYS A 159 0.53 8.68 19.79
CA LYS A 159 1.71 7.82 19.59
C LYS A 159 1.56 6.46 20.25
N ASP A 160 0.79 6.33 21.33
CA ASP A 160 0.50 5.06 22.01
C ASP A 160 -0.56 4.21 21.28
N ALA A 161 -1.23 4.76 20.26
CA ALA A 161 -2.19 4.01 19.46
C ALA A 161 -1.53 2.80 18.79
N PHE A 162 -2.25 1.68 18.77
CA PHE A 162 -1.78 0.41 18.22
C PHE A 162 -1.14 0.54 16.82
N LEU A 163 -1.82 1.21 15.88
CA LEU A 163 -1.32 1.43 14.51
C LEU A 163 0.03 2.14 14.48
N TYR A 164 0.22 3.15 15.34
CA TYR A 164 1.49 3.87 15.45
C TYR A 164 2.58 2.97 16.03
N GLN A 165 2.30 2.32 17.16
CA GLN A 165 3.28 1.47 17.86
C GLN A 165 3.69 0.28 17.00
N ARG A 166 2.74 -0.44 16.39
CA ARG A 166 3.04 -1.60 15.55
C ARG A 166 3.84 -1.21 14.29
N THR A 167 3.53 -0.07 13.68
CA THR A 167 4.30 0.45 12.53
C THR A 167 5.70 0.88 12.94
N LEU A 168 5.84 1.59 14.06
CA LEU A 168 7.15 2.00 14.58
C LEU A 168 8.00 0.79 14.93
N GLN A 169 7.41 -0.22 15.57
CA GLN A 169 8.06 -1.49 15.87
C GLN A 169 8.54 -2.17 14.59
N PHE A 170 7.67 -2.32 13.59
CA PHE A 170 8.03 -2.89 12.29
C PHE A 170 9.20 -2.15 11.65
N ILE A 171 9.18 -0.81 11.65
CA ILE A 171 10.26 0.02 11.11
C ILE A 171 11.58 -0.25 11.84
N ARG A 172 11.56 -0.27 13.18
CA ARG A 172 12.76 -0.49 14.00
C ARG A 172 13.35 -1.88 13.79
N GLU A 173 12.52 -2.91 13.82
CA GLU A 173 12.95 -4.31 13.61
C GLU A 173 13.51 -4.52 12.20
N THR A 174 12.86 -3.93 11.20
CA THR A 174 13.29 -4.04 9.80
C THR A 174 14.65 -3.36 9.59
N LEU A 175 14.88 -2.19 10.19
CA LEU A 175 16.16 -1.48 10.07
C LEU A 175 17.27 -2.07 10.96
N ALA A 176 16.94 -2.66 12.11
CA ALA A 176 17.93 -3.31 12.97
C ALA A 176 18.60 -4.49 12.26
N LYS A 177 17.82 -5.31 11.55
CA LYS A 177 18.36 -6.39 10.70
C LYS A 177 19.33 -5.90 9.63
N ASP A 178 19.18 -4.66 9.17
CA ASP A 178 20.06 -4.08 8.15
C ASP A 178 21.40 -3.60 8.74
N LEU A 179 21.47 -3.37 10.05
CA LEU A 179 22.70 -3.01 10.76
C LEU A 179 23.49 -4.25 11.24
N GLU A 180 22.83 -5.40 11.31
CA GLU A 180 23.42 -6.69 11.72
C GLU A 180 24.01 -7.48 10.55
N ASN A 181 23.71 -7.10 9.30
CA ASN A 181 24.25 -7.68 8.06
C ASN A 181 25.31 -6.76 7.43
#